data_AF-A0A819MWR3-F1
#
_entry.id   AF-A0A819MWR3-F1
#
_cell.length_a   1.000
_cell.length_b   1.000
_cell.length_c   1.000
_cell.angle_alpha   90.00
_cell.angle_beta   90.00
_cell.angle_gamma   90.00
#
_symmetry.space_group_name_H-M   'P 1'
#
loop_
_entity.id
_entity.type
_entity.pdbx_description
1 polymer ?
#
loop_
_entity_poly.entity_id
_entity_poly.type
_entity_poly.pdbx_seq_one_letter_code
_entity_poly.pdbx_strand_id
1 'polypeptide(L)'
;MLDKNSPERHAHPDSDDEDNIHIDANDAFEIIDVDGSAENQLDTLDIDDDDDNMGEDDDDQQEEEEDDGLLKIPHHKPDNSIFTISIDPQTQNRVCSGGEDDRCLVWRLDTGELIHEYAKFEDSVHQVCWSFDGKYLCACDMRGQIRCWTDDQNGLPTTEVWSFHTGNDIELMRFHPSAHVLFVGTNDSQLWLFKIPSGEYKIMHGGSDTEINTLEVLTNGKQCVCGYGNGQIKLWDLKQCTIVWQYDNSGEGDGAMNANNKCISMCLNDEQTLVACGSADGNCRVLNLNSGKLLSSFACFQPSTSSSTTKSSTVRNDNNDEEEEEADDDDENETTTTIESVTFGAGHLLICGTLSGYIYIWDINTKLLRSTLNLQSGIVKCLLNEGYLLYTACLDGHIRLMDIRNGEPLKEWKSGGGQGCEIMDMVITKDKRHLLCAYMQGLCRVFKLKE
;
A
#
# COMPACT_ATOMS: atom_id res chain seq x y z
N MET A 1 -42.51 23.67 42.42
CA MET A 1 -43.86 24.25 42.56
C MET A 1 -43.80 25.71 42.17
N LEU A 2 -44.91 26.25 41.63
CA LEU A 2 -45.19 27.67 41.39
C LEU A 2 -44.48 28.35 40.20
N ASP A 3 -45.13 28.09 39.07
CA ASP A 3 -45.38 28.88 37.86
C ASP A 3 -45.80 30.38 38.06
N LYS A 4 -45.94 31.12 36.93
CA LYS A 4 -46.48 32.50 36.69
C LYS A 4 -45.45 33.66 36.73
N ASN A 5 -45.32 34.54 35.72
CA ASN A 5 -46.35 35.25 34.93
C ASN A 5 -45.79 35.85 33.61
N SER A 6 -46.60 35.86 32.55
CA SER A 6 -46.61 36.91 31.49
C SER A 6 -47.64 38.00 31.89
N PRO A 7 -47.69 39.21 31.27
CA PRO A 7 -48.20 39.45 29.90
C PRO A 7 -47.32 40.51 29.14
N GLU A 8 -47.60 41.08 27.95
CA GLU A 8 -48.84 41.40 27.20
C GLU A 8 -48.74 41.19 25.68
N ARG A 9 -49.89 41.28 25.00
CA ARG A 9 -50.07 41.15 23.54
C ARG A 9 -50.18 42.52 22.86
N HIS A 10 -49.77 42.60 21.60
CA HIS A 10 -50.54 43.28 20.56
C HIS A 10 -50.52 42.43 19.28
N ALA A 11 -51.58 42.49 18.48
CA ALA A 11 -51.88 41.50 17.44
C ALA A 11 -52.27 42.15 16.11
N HIS A 12 -51.74 41.58 14.99
CA HIS A 12 -52.38 41.30 13.68
C HIS A 12 -53.12 42.42 12.90
N PRO A 13 -53.47 42.22 11.59
CA PRO A 13 -53.36 41.05 10.71
C PRO A 13 -52.17 41.16 9.70
N ASP A 14 -52.06 40.54 8.51
CA ASP A 14 -53.00 39.80 7.63
C ASP A 14 -52.29 38.82 6.65
N SER A 15 -53.07 38.07 5.86
CA SER A 15 -52.77 37.33 4.60
C SER A 15 -51.77 36.14 4.57
N ASP A 16 -52.30 34.98 4.96
CA ASP A 16 -52.57 33.77 4.14
C ASP A 16 -51.45 32.91 3.47
N ASP A 17 -51.69 31.59 3.57
CA ASP A 17 -50.86 30.44 3.21
C ASP A 17 -51.12 29.84 1.80
N GLU A 18 -50.39 28.76 1.51
CA GLU A 18 -50.64 27.65 0.56
C GLU A 18 -49.99 27.67 -0.82
N ASP A 19 -48.93 26.85 -0.97
CA ASP A 19 -48.53 26.21 -2.23
C ASP A 19 -48.50 24.68 -2.02
N ASN A 20 -49.63 24.03 -2.31
CA ASN A 20 -49.77 22.56 -2.35
C ASN A 20 -49.69 22.09 -3.81
N ILE A 21 -48.58 21.45 -4.20
CA ILE A 21 -48.45 20.88 -5.55
C ILE A 21 -49.15 19.51 -5.60
N HIS A 22 -50.32 19.48 -6.22
CA HIS A 22 -51.07 18.25 -6.49
C HIS A 22 -50.80 17.80 -7.93
N ILE A 23 -50.29 16.57 -8.11
CA ILE A 23 -50.06 15.96 -9.42
C ILE A 23 -51.28 15.09 -9.74
N ASP A 24 -52.06 15.49 -10.73
CA ASP A 24 -53.25 14.76 -11.19
C ASP A 24 -52.89 13.73 -12.28
N ALA A 25 -53.65 12.64 -12.34
CA ALA A 25 -53.39 11.50 -13.19
C ALA A 25 -54.16 11.58 -14.51
N ASN A 26 -53.61 12.29 -15.51
CA ASN A 26 -54.03 12.22 -16.91
C ASN A 26 -52.93 12.71 -17.88
N ASP A 27 -51.86 11.93 -18.04
CA ASP A 27 -51.03 11.98 -19.25
C ASP A 27 -51.19 10.66 -20.00
N ALA A 28 -51.80 10.74 -21.19
CA ALA A 28 -52.14 9.60 -22.00
C ALA A 28 -51.03 9.31 -23.03
N PHE A 29 -50.71 8.03 -23.20
CA PHE A 29 -49.79 7.55 -24.23
C PHE A 29 -50.38 7.79 -25.63
N GLU A 30 -49.61 8.44 -26.51
CA GLU A 30 -49.94 8.55 -27.93
C GLU A 30 -49.31 7.36 -28.69
N ILE A 31 -50.17 6.46 -29.18
CA ILE A 31 -49.80 5.33 -30.04
C ILE A 31 -50.02 5.75 -31.49
N ILE A 32 -48.99 5.64 -32.32
CA ILE A 32 -49.09 5.86 -33.77
C ILE A 32 -48.98 4.49 -34.47
N ASP A 33 -50.13 3.90 -34.78
CA ASP A 33 -50.23 2.83 -35.77
C ASP A 33 -50.33 3.46 -37.18
N VAL A 34 -49.50 3.00 -38.12
CA VAL A 34 -49.73 3.18 -39.56
C VAL A 34 -49.41 1.88 -40.28
N ASP A 35 -50.46 1.10 -40.53
CA ASP A 35 -50.49 -0.05 -41.40
C ASP A 35 -50.89 0.36 -42.83
N GLY A 36 -50.08 -0.04 -43.84
CA GLY A 36 -50.26 0.41 -45.21
C GLY A 36 -49.48 -0.42 -46.23
N SER A 37 -50.11 -1.47 -46.77
CA SER A 37 -49.53 -2.42 -47.73
C SER A 37 -49.34 -1.85 -49.15
N ALA A 38 -48.22 -2.18 -49.81
CA ALA A 38 -48.15 -2.36 -51.26
C ALA A 38 -46.94 -3.23 -51.67
N GLU A 39 -47.03 -3.91 -52.81
CA GLU A 39 -46.10 -4.93 -53.31
C GLU A 39 -45.10 -4.39 -54.36
N ASN A 40 -44.08 -5.21 -54.66
CA ASN A 40 -43.17 -5.12 -55.81
C ASN A 40 -42.14 -3.96 -55.77
N GLN A 41 -40.94 -4.07 -56.34
CA GLN A 41 -40.44 -5.03 -57.34
C GLN A 41 -38.93 -5.26 -57.18
N LEU A 42 -38.42 -6.42 -57.61
CA LEU A 42 -36.99 -6.62 -57.88
C LEU A 42 -36.61 -5.77 -59.10
N ASP A 43 -35.44 -5.13 -59.09
CA ASP A 43 -34.63 -4.99 -60.31
C ASP A 43 -33.14 -4.83 -59.98
N THR A 44 -32.33 -5.51 -60.79
CA THR A 44 -30.87 -5.63 -60.66
C THR A 44 -30.15 -4.54 -61.46
N LEU A 45 -29.12 -3.93 -60.88
CA LEU A 45 -28.02 -3.31 -61.65
C LEU A 45 -26.69 -3.50 -60.90
N ASP A 46 -25.95 -4.54 -61.29
CA ASP A 46 -24.49 -4.52 -61.19
C ASP A 46 -23.95 -3.69 -62.35
N ILE A 47 -22.88 -2.92 -62.10
CA ILE A 47 -21.71 -2.73 -62.97
C ILE A 47 -20.68 -1.93 -62.18
N ASP A 48 -19.47 -2.47 -62.14
CA ASP A 48 -18.30 -1.93 -61.47
C ASP A 48 -17.74 -0.69 -62.20
N ASP A 49 -16.98 0.15 -61.49
CA ASP A 49 -15.83 0.86 -62.05
C ASP A 49 -14.84 1.14 -60.92
N ASP A 50 -13.55 0.86 -61.19
CA ASP A 50 -12.46 0.83 -60.21
C ASP A 50 -12.10 2.22 -59.64
N ASP A 51 -11.70 2.26 -58.36
CA ASP A 51 -10.85 3.35 -57.86
C ASP A 51 -9.78 2.77 -56.90
N ASP A 52 -8.55 2.64 -57.43
CA ASP A 52 -7.36 2.10 -56.75
C ASP A 52 -6.86 3.07 -55.65
N ASN A 53 -7.57 3.14 -54.52
CA ASN A 53 -7.02 3.76 -53.34
C ASN A 53 -6.09 2.78 -52.62
N MET A 54 -4.80 2.81 -53.02
CA MET A 54 -3.70 2.17 -52.30
C MET A 54 -3.58 2.80 -50.90
N GLY A 55 -4.37 2.31 -49.95
CA GLY A 55 -4.05 2.42 -48.54
C GLY A 55 -2.76 1.65 -48.30
N GLU A 56 -1.74 2.33 -47.79
CA GLU A 56 -0.63 1.65 -47.17
C GLU A 56 -1.21 0.95 -45.94
N ASP A 57 -1.26 -0.39 -45.98
CA ASP A 57 -1.53 -1.21 -44.80
C ASP A 57 -0.34 -1.00 -43.85
N ASP A 58 -0.40 0.06 -43.05
CA ASP A 58 0.32 0.16 -41.78
C ASP A 58 -0.22 -0.95 -40.89
N ASP A 59 0.32 -2.16 -41.11
CA ASP A 59 0.30 -3.30 -40.20
C ASP A 59 1.01 -2.85 -38.92
N ASP A 60 0.28 -2.11 -38.08
CA ASP A 60 0.57 -1.85 -36.67
C ASP A 60 0.52 -3.20 -35.94
N GLN A 61 1.55 -4.01 -36.19
CA GLN A 61 1.92 -5.17 -35.41
C GLN A 61 2.36 -4.64 -34.04
N GLN A 62 1.37 -4.31 -33.20
CA GLN A 62 1.56 -4.24 -31.77
C GLN A 62 2.12 -5.59 -31.36
N GLU A 63 3.44 -5.64 -31.11
CA GLU A 63 4.09 -6.81 -30.54
C GLU A 63 3.35 -7.11 -29.23
N GLU A 64 2.60 -8.22 -29.18
CA GLU A 64 1.86 -8.61 -27.98
C GLU A 64 2.87 -8.75 -26.83
N GLU A 65 2.87 -7.79 -25.91
CA GLU A 65 3.83 -7.76 -24.82
C GLU A 65 3.72 -9.04 -23.98
N GLU A 66 4.85 -9.70 -23.73
CA GLU A 66 4.90 -10.95 -22.98
C GLU A 66 4.28 -10.78 -21.57
N ASP A 67 3.13 -11.43 -21.30
CA ASP A 67 2.54 -11.57 -19.95
C ASP A 67 2.89 -12.96 -19.39
N ASP A 68 3.71 -13.00 -18.33
CA ASP A 68 4.02 -14.23 -17.55
C ASP A 68 2.89 -14.60 -16.55
N GLY A 69 1.80 -13.81 -16.50
CA GLY A 69 0.68 -13.99 -15.59
C GLY A 69 -0.07 -15.31 -15.81
N LEU A 70 -0.22 -16.10 -14.74
CA LEU A 70 -1.07 -17.29 -14.72
C LEU A 70 -2.56 -16.92 -14.77
N LEU A 71 -2.95 -15.85 -14.07
CA LEU A 71 -4.31 -15.31 -14.06
C LEU A 71 -4.27 -13.78 -14.07
N LYS A 72 -5.17 -13.18 -14.85
CA LYS A 72 -5.46 -11.73 -14.89
C LYS A 72 -6.84 -11.52 -14.28
N ILE A 73 -6.94 -10.64 -13.28
CA ILE A 73 -8.11 -10.45 -12.43
C ILE A 73 -8.66 -9.01 -12.59
N PRO A 74 -9.56 -8.76 -13.57
CA PRO A 74 -10.08 -7.43 -13.89
C PRO A 74 -11.38 -7.10 -13.12
N HIS A 75 -11.36 -7.27 -11.79
CA HIS A 75 -12.57 -7.03 -10.98
C HIS A 75 -12.72 -5.58 -10.52
N HIS A 76 -11.61 -4.84 -10.37
CA HIS A 76 -11.62 -3.39 -10.12
C HIS A 76 -11.93 -2.63 -11.41
N LYS A 77 -12.32 -1.36 -11.31
CA LYS A 77 -12.53 -0.52 -12.49
C LYS A 77 -11.21 -0.35 -13.27
N PRO A 78 -11.23 -0.32 -14.62
CA PRO A 78 -10.07 0.08 -15.41
C PRO A 78 -9.55 1.46 -14.98
N ASP A 79 -8.24 1.65 -15.11
CA ASP A 79 -7.53 2.91 -14.81
C ASP A 79 -7.63 3.41 -13.35
N ASN A 80 -8.14 2.60 -12.42
CA ASN A 80 -8.15 2.88 -10.98
C ASN A 80 -7.11 2.02 -10.24
N SER A 81 -6.27 2.65 -9.41
CA SER A 81 -5.18 1.99 -8.71
C SER A 81 -5.65 0.97 -7.68
N ILE A 82 -5.14 -0.26 -7.69
CA ILE A 82 -5.32 -1.21 -6.58
C ILE A 82 -4.18 -1.01 -5.59
N PHE A 83 -4.45 -0.45 -4.42
CA PHE A 83 -3.42 -0.09 -3.44
C PHE A 83 -2.94 -1.28 -2.58
N THR A 84 -3.74 -2.33 -2.43
CA THR A 84 -3.52 -3.33 -1.39
C THR A 84 -4.06 -4.70 -1.75
N ILE A 85 -3.34 -5.77 -1.39
CA ILE A 85 -3.79 -7.16 -1.49
C ILE A 85 -3.44 -7.99 -0.24
N SER A 86 -4.36 -8.87 0.17
CA SER A 86 -4.16 -9.74 1.33
C SER A 86 -4.74 -11.13 1.12
N ILE A 87 -3.94 -12.16 1.37
CA ILE A 87 -4.33 -13.58 1.28
C ILE A 87 -4.81 -14.07 2.65
N ASP A 88 -5.93 -14.81 2.67
CA ASP A 88 -6.43 -15.49 3.86
C ASP A 88 -5.38 -16.49 4.39
N PRO A 89 -4.85 -16.31 5.63
CA PRO A 89 -3.74 -17.10 6.16
C PRO A 89 -4.10 -18.57 6.47
N GLN A 90 -5.38 -18.93 6.50
CA GLN A 90 -5.84 -20.31 6.72
C GLN A 90 -6.19 -21.02 5.42
N THR A 91 -7.05 -20.43 4.58
CA THR A 91 -7.50 -21.11 3.35
C THR A 91 -6.46 -21.05 2.24
N GLN A 92 -5.62 -20.00 2.22
CA GLN A 92 -4.62 -19.73 1.16
C GLN A 92 -5.21 -19.68 -0.27
N ASN A 93 -6.54 -19.54 -0.37
CA ASN A 93 -7.27 -19.51 -1.64
C ASN A 93 -8.30 -18.37 -1.71
N ARG A 94 -8.53 -17.63 -0.61
CA ARG A 94 -9.28 -16.37 -0.63
C ARG A 94 -8.31 -15.20 -0.61
N VAL A 95 -8.51 -14.26 -1.52
CA VAL A 95 -7.70 -13.04 -1.64
C VAL A 95 -8.63 -11.85 -1.55
N CYS A 96 -8.23 -10.84 -0.79
CA CYS A 96 -8.89 -9.53 -0.76
C CYS A 96 -8.02 -8.52 -1.53
N SER A 97 -8.66 -7.62 -2.28
CA SER A 97 -8.04 -6.45 -2.89
C SER A 97 -8.83 -5.17 -2.58
N GLY A 98 -8.14 -4.03 -2.49
CA GLY A 98 -8.71 -2.71 -2.25
C GLY A 98 -8.01 -1.65 -3.10
N GLY A 99 -8.75 -0.61 -3.53
CA GLY A 99 -8.21 0.40 -4.43
C GLY A 99 -9.01 1.70 -4.52
N GLU A 100 -8.58 2.52 -5.48
CA GLU A 100 -9.05 3.86 -5.84
C GLU A 100 -10.49 3.88 -6.40
N ASP A 101 -11.05 2.72 -6.77
CA ASP A 101 -12.44 2.61 -7.20
C ASP A 101 -13.45 2.53 -6.03
N ASP A 102 -12.97 2.77 -4.80
CA ASP A 102 -13.64 2.71 -3.49
C ASP A 102 -14.16 1.30 -3.11
N ARG A 103 -13.64 0.25 -3.77
CA ARG A 103 -14.16 -1.10 -3.66
C ARG A 103 -13.20 -1.99 -2.90
N CYS A 104 -13.79 -2.85 -2.07
CA CYS A 104 -13.11 -3.93 -1.38
C CYS A 104 -13.71 -5.25 -1.92
N LEU A 105 -12.88 -6.06 -2.57
CA LEU A 105 -13.30 -7.23 -3.34
C LEU A 105 -12.63 -8.48 -2.79
N VAL A 106 -13.35 -9.59 -2.71
CA VAL A 106 -12.79 -10.91 -2.37
C VAL A 106 -13.01 -11.88 -3.52
N TRP A 107 -11.95 -12.57 -3.91
CA TRP A 107 -11.90 -13.48 -5.05
C TRP A 107 -11.06 -14.73 -4.74
N ARG A 108 -11.22 -15.77 -5.57
CA ARG A 108 -10.56 -17.07 -5.37
C ARG A 108 -9.23 -17.14 -6.13
N LEU A 109 -8.14 -17.54 -5.46
CA LEU A 109 -6.79 -17.53 -6.02
C LEU A 109 -6.61 -18.48 -7.21
N ASP A 110 -7.21 -19.67 -7.14
CA ASP A 110 -7.03 -20.75 -8.13
C ASP A 110 -7.80 -20.56 -9.44
N THR A 111 -8.89 -19.80 -9.44
CA THR A 111 -9.78 -19.58 -10.60
C THR A 111 -9.96 -18.11 -10.98
N GLY A 112 -9.60 -17.18 -10.10
CA GLY A 112 -9.86 -15.75 -10.28
C GLY A 112 -11.33 -15.36 -10.09
N GLU A 113 -12.22 -16.27 -9.70
CA GLU A 113 -13.66 -15.99 -9.54
C GLU A 113 -13.90 -14.96 -8.42
N LEU A 114 -14.69 -13.92 -8.69
CA LEU A 114 -15.19 -13.01 -7.65
C LEU A 114 -16.12 -13.78 -6.70
N ILE A 115 -15.79 -13.77 -5.42
CA ILE A 115 -16.58 -14.37 -4.34
C ILE A 115 -17.58 -13.33 -3.82
N HIS A 116 -17.12 -12.10 -3.58
CA HIS A 116 -17.95 -11.02 -3.08
C HIS A 116 -17.36 -9.64 -3.36
N GLU A 117 -18.25 -8.65 -3.47
CA GLU A 117 -17.93 -7.22 -3.42
C GLU A 117 -18.60 -6.65 -2.17
N TYR A 118 -17.80 -6.07 -1.27
CA TYR A 118 -18.35 -5.44 -0.07
C TYR A 118 -19.07 -4.13 -0.40
N ALA A 119 -19.93 -3.70 0.53
CA ALA A 119 -20.56 -2.40 0.44
C ALA A 119 -19.50 -1.29 0.27
N LYS A 120 -19.67 -0.49 -0.79
CA LYS A 120 -18.77 0.58 -1.21
C LYS A 120 -18.34 1.46 -0.04
N PHE A 121 -17.05 1.84 -0.01
CA PHE A 121 -16.52 2.84 0.92
C PHE A 121 -16.88 4.27 0.46
N GLU A 122 -16.62 5.25 1.32
CA GLU A 122 -16.87 6.66 0.99
C GLU A 122 -15.71 7.28 0.21
N ASP A 123 -14.54 6.66 0.25
CA ASP A 123 -13.32 7.04 -0.44
C ASP A 123 -12.47 5.79 -0.77
N SER A 124 -11.29 6.00 -1.34
CA SER A 124 -10.34 4.97 -1.78
C SER A 124 -9.99 3.96 -0.67
N VAL A 125 -10.10 2.66 -0.95
CA VAL A 125 -9.74 1.60 0.02
C VAL A 125 -8.22 1.46 0.08
N HIS A 126 -7.64 2.07 1.11
CA HIS A 126 -6.19 2.17 1.29
C HIS A 126 -5.56 0.85 1.73
N GLN A 127 -6.17 0.12 2.69
CA GLN A 127 -5.60 -1.13 3.19
C GLN A 127 -6.64 -2.21 3.50
N VAL A 128 -6.28 -3.47 3.21
CA VAL A 128 -7.05 -4.66 3.58
C VAL A 128 -6.17 -5.66 4.36
N CYS A 129 -6.72 -6.31 5.39
CA CYS A 129 -6.01 -7.40 6.08
C CYS A 129 -6.93 -8.45 6.71
N TRP A 130 -6.51 -9.71 6.62
CA TRP A 130 -7.14 -10.84 7.29
C TRP A 130 -6.62 -11.00 8.73
N SER A 131 -7.47 -11.49 9.64
CA SER A 131 -7.02 -11.99 10.93
C SER A 131 -6.15 -13.24 10.77
N PHE A 132 -5.27 -13.49 11.74
CA PHE A 132 -4.33 -14.64 11.74
C PHE A 132 -5.01 -16.01 11.54
N ASP A 133 -6.28 -16.14 11.88
CA ASP A 133 -7.13 -17.32 11.73
C ASP A 133 -8.12 -17.25 10.56
N GLY A 134 -7.97 -16.28 9.63
CA GLY A 134 -8.79 -16.15 8.42
C GLY A 134 -10.27 -15.86 8.68
N LYS A 135 -10.66 -15.63 9.94
CA LYS A 135 -12.05 -15.51 10.38
C LYS A 135 -12.62 -14.12 10.10
N TYR A 136 -11.81 -13.09 10.27
CA TYR A 136 -12.18 -11.71 10.04
C TYR A 136 -11.36 -11.12 8.91
N LEU A 137 -12.01 -10.37 8.05
CA LEU A 137 -11.37 -9.47 7.09
C LEU A 137 -11.70 -8.05 7.51
N CYS A 138 -10.69 -7.18 7.56
CA CYS A 138 -10.86 -5.74 7.73
C CYS A 138 -10.41 -5.00 6.46
N ALA A 139 -11.12 -3.93 6.13
CA ALA A 139 -10.71 -2.96 5.13
C ALA A 139 -10.92 -1.54 5.68
N CYS A 140 -10.07 -0.60 5.27
CA CYS A 140 -10.20 0.82 5.61
C CYS A 140 -9.97 1.74 4.41
N ASP A 141 -10.64 2.88 4.40
CA ASP A 141 -10.48 3.92 3.37
C ASP A 141 -9.63 5.11 3.82
N MET A 142 -9.27 5.96 2.85
CA MET A 142 -8.50 7.19 3.06
C MET A 142 -9.24 8.24 3.90
N ARG A 143 -10.54 8.09 4.16
CA ARG A 143 -11.28 8.95 5.10
C ARG A 143 -11.24 8.45 6.53
N GLY A 144 -10.67 7.27 6.78
CA GLY A 144 -10.61 6.69 8.10
C GLY A 144 -11.87 5.91 8.49
N GLN A 145 -12.69 5.47 7.54
CA GLN A 145 -13.72 4.47 7.78
C GLN A 145 -13.08 3.08 7.80
N ILE A 146 -13.36 2.29 8.82
CA ILE A 146 -12.92 0.90 8.98
C ILE A 146 -14.16 0.00 9.01
N ARG A 147 -14.13 -1.11 8.28
CA ARG A 147 -15.20 -2.11 8.26
C ARG A 147 -14.62 -3.51 8.38
N CYS A 148 -15.38 -4.40 9.01
CA CYS A 148 -14.96 -5.76 9.30
C CYS A 148 -16.08 -6.77 9.04
N TRP A 149 -15.72 -7.85 8.32
CA TRP A 149 -16.63 -8.92 7.93
C TRP A 149 -16.17 -10.29 8.43
N THR A 150 -17.11 -11.22 8.53
CA THR A 150 -16.90 -12.64 8.82
C THR A 150 -17.67 -13.50 7.82
N ASP A 151 -17.33 -14.79 7.77
CA ASP A 151 -18.10 -15.80 7.04
C ASP A 151 -19.56 -15.91 7.53
N ASP A 152 -20.48 -16.00 6.56
CA ASP A 152 -21.91 -16.22 6.77
C ASP A 152 -22.23 -17.71 7.06
N GLN A 153 -23.52 -18.05 7.09
CA GLN A 153 -23.97 -19.43 7.33
C GLN A 153 -23.55 -20.43 6.23
N ASN A 154 -23.15 -19.95 5.06
CA ASN A 154 -22.70 -20.74 3.92
C ASN A 154 -21.15 -20.78 3.78
N GLY A 155 -20.42 -20.06 4.64
CA GLY A 155 -18.97 -19.92 4.56
C GLY A 155 -18.48 -18.84 3.58
N LEU A 156 -19.36 -17.92 3.17
CA LEU A 156 -19.00 -16.79 2.32
C LEU A 156 -18.70 -15.55 3.19
N PRO A 157 -17.58 -14.83 2.99
CA PRO A 157 -17.19 -13.72 3.84
C PRO A 157 -18.03 -12.48 3.52
N THR A 158 -19.28 -12.42 3.98
CA THR A 158 -20.26 -11.38 3.58
C THR A 158 -20.90 -10.64 4.76
N THR A 159 -20.77 -11.16 5.98
CA THR A 159 -21.49 -10.63 7.15
C THR A 159 -20.66 -9.54 7.82
N GLU A 160 -21.07 -8.28 7.71
CA GLU A 160 -20.46 -7.16 8.44
C GLU A 160 -20.75 -7.32 9.94
N VAL A 161 -19.69 -7.35 10.75
CA VAL A 161 -19.77 -7.58 12.21
C VAL A 161 -19.35 -6.36 13.04
N TRP A 162 -18.59 -5.45 12.44
CA TRP A 162 -18.09 -4.26 13.11
C TRP A 162 -17.68 -3.19 12.09
N SER A 163 -17.94 -1.94 12.42
CA SER A 163 -17.44 -0.77 11.69
C SER A 163 -17.15 0.37 12.65
N PHE A 164 -16.20 1.24 12.29
CA PHE A 164 -15.77 2.37 13.09
C PHE A 164 -15.12 3.42 12.20
N HIS A 165 -15.30 4.69 12.54
CA HIS A 165 -14.68 5.82 11.84
C HIS A 165 -13.71 6.52 12.79
N THR A 166 -12.43 6.60 12.43
CA THR A 166 -11.37 7.24 13.23
C THR A 166 -11.50 8.76 13.29
N GLY A 167 -12.08 9.37 12.24
CA GLY A 167 -12.09 10.83 12.04
C GLY A 167 -10.75 11.43 11.56
N ASN A 168 -9.74 10.58 11.35
CA ASN A 168 -8.38 10.90 10.91
C ASN A 168 -7.94 9.92 9.83
N ASP A 169 -7.07 10.35 8.92
CA ASP A 169 -6.52 9.52 7.86
C ASP A 169 -5.77 8.30 8.44
N ILE A 170 -5.95 7.13 7.82
CA ILE A 170 -5.36 5.86 8.26
C ILE A 170 -4.14 5.55 7.38
N GLU A 171 -2.99 5.38 8.03
CA GLU A 171 -1.67 5.21 7.42
C GLU A 171 -1.22 3.74 7.46
N LEU A 172 -1.72 2.98 8.44
CA LEU A 172 -1.58 1.52 8.47
C LEU A 172 -2.71 0.82 9.22
N MET A 173 -2.93 -0.43 8.85
CA MET A 173 -3.83 -1.37 9.50
C MET A 173 -3.23 -2.79 9.49
N ARG A 174 -3.13 -3.42 10.66
CA ARG A 174 -2.55 -4.78 10.79
C ARG A 174 -3.22 -5.58 11.91
N PHE A 175 -3.54 -6.85 11.67
CA PHE A 175 -3.96 -7.75 12.74
C PHE A 175 -2.78 -8.23 13.61
N HIS A 176 -3.05 -8.41 14.90
CA HIS A 176 -2.16 -9.10 15.82
C HIS A 176 -1.96 -10.57 15.41
N PRO A 177 -0.73 -11.11 15.41
CA PRO A 177 -0.40 -12.41 14.80
C PRO A 177 -1.01 -13.64 15.50
N SER A 178 -1.66 -13.46 16.66
CA SER A 178 -2.30 -14.55 17.42
C SER A 178 -3.56 -14.16 18.20
N ALA A 179 -4.15 -13.00 17.91
CA ALA A 179 -5.36 -12.53 18.59
C ALA A 179 -6.22 -11.65 17.67
N HIS A 180 -7.52 -11.57 17.93
CA HIS A 180 -8.45 -10.66 17.24
C HIS A 180 -8.32 -9.22 17.73
N VAL A 181 -7.10 -8.69 17.66
CA VAL A 181 -6.78 -7.29 17.91
C VAL A 181 -6.29 -6.68 16.61
N LEU A 182 -6.95 -5.63 16.16
CA LEU A 182 -6.59 -4.84 14.99
C LEU A 182 -5.82 -3.60 15.44
N PHE A 183 -4.62 -3.42 14.91
CA PHE A 183 -3.84 -2.20 15.00
C PHE A 183 -4.24 -1.27 13.87
N VAL A 184 -4.47 0.00 14.16
CA VAL A 184 -4.69 1.06 13.17
C VAL A 184 -3.84 2.27 13.56
N GLY A 185 -2.90 2.65 12.70
CA GLY A 185 -2.09 3.85 12.84
C GLY A 185 -2.68 4.99 12.02
N THR A 186 -2.78 6.18 12.61
CA THR A 186 -3.32 7.39 11.95
C THR A 186 -2.25 8.47 11.78
N ASN A 187 -2.57 9.47 10.96
CA ASN A 187 -1.72 10.63 10.66
C ASN A 187 -1.34 11.48 11.90
N ASP A 188 -2.13 11.42 12.99
CA ASP A 188 -1.96 12.21 14.22
C ASP A 188 -1.20 11.48 15.36
N SER A 189 -0.29 10.58 15.01
CA SER A 189 0.49 9.76 15.96
C SER A 189 -0.34 8.82 16.85
N GLN A 190 -1.63 8.61 16.59
CA GLN A 190 -2.44 7.67 17.38
C GLN A 190 -2.35 6.24 16.83
N LEU A 191 -2.03 5.29 17.71
CA LEU A 191 -2.13 3.86 17.42
C LEU A 191 -3.32 3.27 18.17
N TRP A 192 -4.37 2.94 17.43
CA TRP A 192 -5.59 2.35 17.94
C TRP A 192 -5.46 0.82 17.99
N LEU A 193 -6.00 0.21 19.05
CA LEU A 193 -6.03 -1.22 19.29
C LEU A 193 -7.48 -1.67 19.45
N PHE A 194 -8.14 -2.13 18.39
CA PHE A 194 -9.52 -2.59 18.43
C PHE A 194 -9.61 -4.09 18.67
N LYS A 195 -10.43 -4.53 19.63
CA LYS A 195 -10.78 -5.94 19.84
C LYS A 195 -11.98 -6.32 18.98
N ILE A 196 -11.72 -7.10 17.95
CA ILE A 196 -12.72 -7.52 16.96
C ILE A 196 -13.46 -8.78 17.45
N PRO A 197 -14.80 -8.87 17.30
CA PRO A 197 -15.73 -7.90 16.71
C PRO A 197 -16.39 -6.98 17.77
N SER A 198 -15.97 -7.03 19.03
CA SER A 198 -16.61 -6.28 20.12
C SER A 198 -16.48 -4.75 20.04
N GLY A 199 -15.52 -4.24 19.26
CA GLY A 199 -15.25 -2.81 19.12
C GLY A 199 -14.64 -2.13 20.35
N GLU A 200 -14.41 -2.86 21.46
CA GLU A 200 -13.64 -2.36 22.60
C GLU A 200 -12.23 -1.95 22.14
N TYR A 201 -11.81 -0.72 22.45
CA TYR A 201 -10.53 -0.21 21.98
C TYR A 201 -9.68 0.47 23.05
N LYS A 202 -8.40 0.64 22.73
CA LYS A 202 -7.46 1.54 23.41
C LYS A 202 -6.73 2.37 22.36
N ILE A 203 -6.16 3.48 22.80
CA ILE A 203 -5.30 4.35 21.99
C ILE A 203 -3.94 4.47 22.67
N MET A 204 -2.86 4.39 21.90
CA MET A 204 -1.50 4.70 22.33
C MET A 204 -1.05 5.97 21.59
N HIS A 205 -0.77 7.03 22.34
CA HIS A 205 -0.43 8.34 21.76
C HIS A 205 1.08 8.48 21.54
N GLY A 206 1.51 8.56 20.28
CA GLY A 206 2.91 8.74 19.89
C GLY A 206 3.52 10.08 20.34
N GLY A 207 2.70 11.10 20.61
CA GLY A 207 3.14 12.34 21.24
C GLY A 207 4.02 13.23 20.35
N SER A 208 3.87 13.18 19.03
CA SER A 208 4.64 14.02 18.10
C SER A 208 3.86 14.46 16.84
N ASP A 209 2.53 14.34 16.84
CA ASP A 209 1.60 14.84 15.81
C ASP A 209 2.03 14.53 14.35
N THR A 210 2.44 13.27 14.15
CA THR A 210 2.99 12.75 12.89
C THR A 210 2.50 11.33 12.64
N GLU A 211 2.40 10.98 11.37
CA GLU A 211 1.92 9.72 10.85
C GLU A 211 2.68 8.49 11.37
N ILE A 212 1.97 7.37 11.46
CA ILE A 212 2.54 6.06 11.78
C ILE A 212 2.59 5.23 10.49
N ASN A 213 3.71 5.32 9.77
CA ASN A 213 3.88 4.68 8.46
C ASN A 213 4.09 3.17 8.53
N THR A 214 4.69 2.67 9.62
CA THR A 214 5.09 1.26 9.71
C THR A 214 5.03 0.70 11.12
N LEU A 215 4.64 -0.57 11.23
CA LEU A 215 4.43 -1.28 12.50
C LEU A 215 4.77 -2.76 12.35
N GLU A 216 5.62 -3.26 13.26
CA GLU A 216 5.92 -4.69 13.39
C GLU A 216 5.58 -5.21 14.78
N VAL A 217 4.88 -6.36 14.85
CA VAL A 217 4.47 -6.98 16.12
C VAL A 217 5.43 -8.10 16.48
N LEU A 218 5.95 -8.09 17.71
CA LEU A 218 6.84 -9.15 18.18
C LEU A 218 6.05 -10.47 18.33
N THR A 219 6.71 -11.59 18.04
CA THR A 219 6.18 -12.97 18.21
C THR A 219 5.73 -13.26 19.64
N ASN A 220 6.22 -12.49 20.63
CA ASN A 220 5.78 -12.56 22.01
C ASN A 220 4.31 -12.10 22.24
N GLY A 221 3.70 -11.44 21.24
CA GLY A 221 2.32 -10.96 21.25
C GLY A 221 2.00 -9.90 22.31
N LYS A 222 3.03 -9.20 22.80
CA LYS A 222 2.94 -8.24 23.93
C LYS A 222 3.54 -6.89 23.61
N GLN A 223 4.29 -6.78 22.52
CA GLN A 223 4.99 -5.57 22.11
C GLN A 223 4.92 -5.38 20.59
N CYS A 224 4.96 -4.13 20.16
CA CYS A 224 5.15 -3.76 18.75
C CYS A 224 6.14 -2.61 18.63
N VAL A 225 6.87 -2.56 17.52
CA VAL A 225 7.67 -1.40 17.12
C VAL A 225 6.85 -0.58 16.13
N CYS A 226 6.89 0.74 16.25
CA CYS A 226 6.23 1.67 15.34
C CYS A 226 7.28 2.67 14.81
N GLY A 227 7.23 2.96 13.51
CA GLY A 227 8.03 3.98 12.83
C GLY A 227 7.15 5.14 12.42
N TYR A 228 7.62 6.35 12.68
CA TYR A 228 6.85 7.59 12.54
C TYR A 228 7.37 8.49 11.41
N GLY A 229 6.53 9.39 10.91
CA GLY A 229 6.87 10.34 9.83
C GLY A 229 7.95 11.37 10.18
N ASN A 230 8.21 11.62 11.45
CA ASN A 230 9.35 12.42 11.90
C ASN A 230 10.64 11.60 12.12
N GLY A 231 10.65 10.33 11.74
CA GLY A 231 11.80 9.43 11.89
C GLY A 231 12.01 8.84 13.28
N GLN A 232 11.10 9.11 14.22
CA GLN A 232 11.12 8.42 15.52
C GLN A 232 10.77 6.93 15.35
N ILE A 233 11.34 6.11 16.23
CA ILE A 233 11.05 4.68 16.33
C ILE A 233 10.74 4.36 17.79
N LYS A 234 9.61 3.71 18.06
CA LYS A 234 9.15 3.42 19.44
C LYS A 234 8.75 1.97 19.62
N LEU A 235 9.26 1.33 20.67
CA LEU A 235 8.77 0.03 21.13
C LEU A 235 7.68 0.25 22.19
N TRP A 236 6.52 -0.37 22.00
CA TRP A 236 5.36 -0.26 22.89
C TRP A 236 5.13 -1.55 23.67
N ASP A 237 4.67 -1.45 24.93
CA ASP A 237 4.02 -2.54 25.67
C ASP A 237 2.51 -2.46 25.41
N LEU A 238 1.96 -3.47 24.72
CA LEU A 238 0.55 -3.53 24.31
C LEU A 238 -0.43 -3.72 25.48
N LYS A 239 0.04 -4.26 26.61
CA LYS A 239 -0.79 -4.49 27.79
C LYS A 239 -0.92 -3.21 28.61
N GLN A 240 0.20 -2.52 28.83
CA GLN A 240 0.32 -1.31 29.61
C GLN A 240 -0.02 -0.05 28.81
N CYS A 241 0.06 -0.11 27.48
CA CYS A 241 -0.08 1.03 26.56
C CYS A 241 0.96 2.13 26.81
N THR A 242 2.21 1.70 27.03
CA THR A 242 3.34 2.57 27.38
C THR A 242 4.52 2.36 26.45
N ILE A 243 5.28 3.42 26.18
CA ILE A 243 6.56 3.36 25.48
C ILE A 243 7.57 2.64 26.39
N VAL A 244 8.21 1.59 25.86
CA VAL A 244 9.30 0.84 26.51
C VAL A 244 10.63 1.56 26.27
N TRP A 245 10.86 1.98 25.02
CA TRP A 245 11.92 2.89 24.62
C TRP A 245 11.51 3.65 23.36
N GLN A 246 12.16 4.78 23.16
CA GLN A 246 12.05 5.63 21.98
C GLN A 246 13.46 5.92 21.46
N TYR A 247 13.61 5.93 20.15
CA TYR A 247 14.78 6.43 19.44
C TYR A 247 14.36 7.62 18.59
N ASP A 248 15.09 8.70 18.71
CA ASP A 248 14.85 9.96 18.00
C ASP A 248 15.93 10.15 16.93
N ASN A 249 15.49 10.39 15.70
CA ASN A 249 16.35 10.69 14.54
C ASN A 249 16.35 12.20 14.20
N SER A 250 15.96 13.05 15.14
CA SER A 250 16.26 14.49 15.03
C SER A 250 17.78 14.64 15.10
N GLY A 251 18.42 15.02 13.99
CA GLY A 251 19.80 15.50 14.02
C GLY A 251 19.93 16.73 14.92
N GLU A 252 21.15 17.14 15.22
CA GLU A 252 21.40 18.41 15.91
C GLU A 252 21.10 19.59 14.96
N GLY A 253 19.81 19.88 14.80
CA GLY A 253 19.25 20.84 13.86
C GLY A 253 17.74 20.92 14.08
N ASP A 254 17.25 22.15 14.24
CA ASP A 254 15.97 22.59 14.80
C ASP A 254 14.73 21.67 14.59
N GLY A 255 13.81 21.68 15.57
CA GLY A 255 12.70 20.73 15.74
C GLY A 255 11.55 20.81 14.74
N ALA A 256 11.82 21.13 13.48
CA ALA A 256 10.88 21.05 12.37
C ALA A 256 10.70 19.60 11.91
N MET A 257 9.51 19.29 11.35
CA MET A 257 9.27 18.03 10.66
C MET A 257 10.08 17.97 9.36
N ASN A 258 11.33 17.51 9.45
CA ASN A 258 12.12 17.23 8.26
C ASN A 258 11.54 15.99 7.56
N ALA A 259 10.78 16.22 6.48
CA ALA A 259 10.10 15.18 5.72
C ALA A 259 11.07 14.12 5.15
N ASN A 260 12.36 14.43 5.02
CA ASN A 260 13.36 13.45 4.61
C ASN A 260 13.57 12.37 5.70
N ASN A 261 13.34 12.64 6.99
CA ASN A 261 13.62 11.68 8.05
C ASN A 261 12.49 10.64 8.26
N LYS A 262 11.39 10.67 7.49
CA LYS A 262 10.26 9.71 7.59
C LYS A 262 10.76 8.27 7.68
N CYS A 263 10.30 7.50 8.67
CA CYS A 263 10.47 6.05 8.68
C CYS A 263 9.44 5.46 7.72
N ILE A 264 9.87 4.81 6.64
CA ILE A 264 8.99 4.31 5.57
C ILE A 264 8.76 2.81 5.72
N SER A 265 9.85 2.04 5.88
CA SER A 265 9.81 0.58 5.91
C SER A 265 10.46 0.03 7.16
N MET A 266 9.98 -1.13 7.64
CA MET A 266 10.49 -1.77 8.85
C MET A 266 10.54 -3.29 8.71
N CYS A 267 11.56 -3.91 9.31
CA CYS A 267 11.65 -5.36 9.44
C CYS A 267 12.26 -5.74 10.80
N LEU A 268 11.83 -6.87 11.36
CA LEU A 268 12.45 -7.51 12.52
C LEU A 268 13.29 -8.70 12.03
N ASN A 269 14.44 -8.96 12.67
CA ASN A 269 15.19 -10.19 12.37
C ASN A 269 14.50 -11.42 13.00
N ASP A 270 14.84 -12.62 12.51
CA ASP A 270 14.25 -13.90 12.97
C ASP A 270 14.30 -14.10 14.50
N GLU A 271 15.39 -13.67 15.14
CA GLU A 271 15.58 -13.75 16.60
C GLU A 271 14.82 -12.67 17.38
N GLN A 272 14.31 -11.65 16.70
CA GLN A 272 13.72 -10.43 17.28
C GLN A 272 14.63 -9.77 18.33
N THR A 273 15.90 -9.66 17.97
CA THR A 273 16.96 -8.94 18.70
C THR A 273 17.30 -7.60 18.04
N LEU A 274 16.95 -7.43 16.77
CA LEU A 274 17.20 -6.27 15.93
C LEU A 274 15.92 -5.80 15.22
N VAL A 275 15.82 -4.50 15.00
CA VAL A 275 14.89 -3.89 14.05
C VAL A 275 15.69 -3.08 13.03
N ALA A 276 15.35 -3.22 11.75
CA ALA A 276 15.85 -2.39 10.67
C ALA A 276 14.73 -1.47 10.18
N CYS A 277 15.05 -0.20 9.96
CA CYS A 277 14.12 0.83 9.54
C CYS A 277 14.68 1.57 8.33
N GLY A 278 14.03 1.45 7.18
CA GLY A 278 14.32 2.25 5.98
C GLY A 278 13.64 3.61 6.08
N SER A 279 14.33 4.66 5.64
CA SER A 279 13.87 6.04 5.75
C SER A 279 13.91 6.77 4.40
N ALA A 280 13.19 7.89 4.31
CA ALA A 280 13.19 8.76 3.13
C ALA A 280 14.54 9.51 2.92
N ASP A 281 15.43 9.53 3.91
CA ASP A 281 16.75 10.16 3.88
C ASP A 281 17.85 9.26 3.29
N GLY A 282 17.46 8.15 2.65
CA GLY A 282 18.37 7.16 2.11
C GLY A 282 19.16 6.37 3.15
N ASN A 283 18.87 6.48 4.44
CA ASN A 283 19.56 5.71 5.47
C ASN A 283 18.67 4.61 6.08
N CYS A 284 19.16 3.37 6.02
CA CYS A 284 18.59 2.29 6.80
C CYS A 284 19.25 2.22 8.18
N ARG A 285 18.47 2.36 9.24
CA ARG A 285 18.93 2.35 10.64
C ARG A 285 18.65 0.99 11.27
N VAL A 286 19.66 0.38 11.89
CA VAL A 286 19.51 -0.88 12.63
C VAL A 286 19.68 -0.63 14.12
N LEU A 287 18.63 -0.93 14.89
CA LEU A 287 18.56 -0.71 16.34
C LEU A 287 18.52 -2.05 17.08
N ASN A 288 19.07 -2.07 18.29
CA ASN A 288 18.93 -3.18 19.22
C ASN A 288 17.54 -3.16 19.89
N LEU A 289 16.72 -4.17 19.61
CA LEU A 289 15.31 -4.21 20.04
C LEU A 289 15.13 -4.22 21.57
N ASN A 290 16.12 -4.74 22.32
CA ASN A 290 16.06 -4.82 23.78
C ASN A 290 16.40 -3.49 24.49
N SER A 291 17.07 -2.55 23.79
CA SER A 291 17.61 -1.33 24.42
C SER A 291 17.30 -0.02 23.68
N GLY A 292 16.71 -0.07 22.49
CA GLY A 292 16.43 1.09 21.65
C GLY A 292 17.68 1.78 21.08
N LYS A 293 18.88 1.22 21.32
CA LYS A 293 20.13 1.82 20.86
C LYS A 293 20.37 1.55 19.37
N LEU A 294 20.68 2.60 18.63
CA LEU A 294 21.24 2.50 17.27
C LEU A 294 22.55 1.70 17.31
N LEU A 295 22.67 0.70 16.43
CA LEU A 295 23.89 -0.10 16.26
C LEU A 295 24.67 0.32 15.01
N SER A 296 23.95 0.65 13.93
CA SER A 296 24.50 1.05 12.63
C SER A 296 23.47 1.88 11.84
N SER A 297 23.97 2.79 11.01
CA SER A 297 23.21 3.42 9.91
C SER A 297 23.89 3.04 8.60
N PHE A 298 23.08 2.76 7.57
CA PHE A 298 23.52 2.27 6.26
C PHE A 298 22.99 3.18 5.16
N ALA A 299 23.89 3.95 4.55
CA ALA A 299 23.58 4.96 3.54
C ALA A 299 23.41 4.33 2.14
N CYS A 300 22.25 4.51 1.52
CA CYS A 300 21.80 3.87 0.29
C CYS A 300 21.66 4.88 -0.87
N PHE A 301 22.62 5.79 -1.00
CA PHE A 301 22.64 6.82 -2.05
C PHE A 301 23.10 6.28 -3.40
N GLN A 302 22.55 6.85 -4.48
CA GLN A 302 22.96 6.51 -5.84
C GLN A 302 24.48 6.66 -6.04
N PRO A 303 25.18 5.72 -6.71
CA PRO A 303 26.58 5.91 -7.07
C PRO A 303 26.70 7.03 -8.11
N SER A 304 27.25 8.19 -7.71
CA SER A 304 27.40 9.34 -8.61
C SER A 304 28.32 9.01 -9.80
N THR A 305 27.79 9.13 -11.02
CA THR A 305 28.49 8.75 -12.25
C THR A 305 29.48 9.81 -12.76
N SER A 306 30.15 10.54 -11.86
CA SER A 306 31.28 11.42 -12.21
C SER A 306 32.06 11.93 -10.99
N SER A 307 33.06 11.18 -10.54
CA SER A 307 34.46 11.65 -10.49
C SER A 307 35.32 10.80 -9.56
N SER A 308 36.61 10.69 -9.90
CA SER A 308 37.60 10.02 -9.08
C SER A 308 38.06 10.91 -7.92
N THR A 309 37.52 10.71 -6.72
CA THR A 309 38.33 10.83 -5.50
C THR A 309 37.90 9.82 -4.44
N THR A 310 38.88 9.10 -3.89
CA THR A 310 38.69 8.15 -2.81
C THR A 310 38.37 8.87 -1.50
N LYS A 311 37.09 9.11 -1.20
CA LYS A 311 36.64 9.33 0.18
C LYS A 311 36.28 7.98 0.79
N SER A 312 37.30 7.37 1.39
CA SER A 312 37.16 6.19 2.25
C SER A 312 36.07 6.45 3.30
N SER A 313 35.19 5.46 3.51
CA SER A 313 34.17 5.48 4.56
C SER A 313 34.84 5.41 5.95
N THR A 314 35.32 6.54 6.47
CA THR A 314 35.82 6.66 7.83
C THR A 314 34.69 7.09 8.77
N VAL A 315 34.46 6.27 9.80
CA VAL A 315 33.72 6.65 11.00
C VAL A 315 34.28 7.97 11.53
N ARG A 316 33.48 9.04 11.53
CA ARG A 316 33.86 10.30 12.18
C ARG A 316 34.00 10.05 13.68
N ASN A 317 35.10 10.54 14.23
CA ASN A 317 35.46 10.43 15.63
C ASN A 317 35.77 11.86 16.07
N ASP A 318 35.00 12.40 17.01
CA ASP A 318 35.04 13.83 17.33
C ASP A 318 36.40 14.26 17.91
N ASN A 319 36.95 15.35 17.37
CA ASN A 319 37.76 16.35 18.09
C ASN A 319 37.86 17.61 17.22
N ASN A 320 37.82 18.76 17.88
CA ASN A 320 37.85 20.11 17.31
C ASN A 320 39.05 20.35 16.37
N ASP A 321 38.87 21.20 15.35
CA ASP A 321 39.26 22.62 15.44
C ASP A 321 38.61 23.43 14.29
N GLU A 322 38.49 24.75 14.48
CA GLU A 322 37.75 25.70 13.63
C GLU A 322 38.59 26.17 12.42
N GLU A 323 38.21 25.84 11.19
CA GLU A 323 38.56 26.62 9.99
C GLU A 323 37.34 26.71 9.04
N GLU A 324 36.85 27.93 8.82
CA GLU A 324 35.78 28.24 7.87
C GLU A 324 36.36 28.33 6.45
N GLU A 325 36.11 27.33 5.61
CA GLU A 325 36.24 27.46 4.14
C GLU A 325 34.84 27.57 3.52
N GLU A 326 34.53 28.76 3.01
CA GLU A 326 33.36 29.03 2.17
C GLU A 326 33.44 28.14 0.92
N ALA A 327 32.55 27.15 0.81
CA ALA A 327 32.42 26.28 -0.36
C ALA A 327 31.27 26.79 -1.24
N ASP A 328 31.57 27.03 -2.52
CA ASP A 328 30.62 27.57 -3.49
C ASP A 328 29.34 26.71 -3.62
N ASP A 329 28.19 27.38 -3.79
CA ASP A 329 26.87 26.79 -4.01
C ASP A 329 26.76 26.06 -5.38
N ASP A 330 27.36 24.88 -5.51
CA ASP A 330 27.00 23.92 -6.56
C ASP A 330 25.85 23.02 -6.04
N ASP A 331 24.64 23.48 -6.31
CA ASP A 331 23.35 22.82 -6.04
C ASP A 331 23.18 21.58 -6.96
N GLU A 332 24.06 20.58 -6.83
CA GLU A 332 23.81 19.24 -7.37
C GLU A 332 22.58 18.67 -6.66
N ASN A 333 21.45 18.61 -7.35
CA ASN A 333 20.23 17.93 -6.90
C ASN A 333 20.54 16.49 -6.46
N GLU A 334 20.81 16.28 -5.16
CA GLU A 334 20.81 14.96 -4.54
C GLU A 334 19.38 14.41 -4.66
N THR A 335 19.13 13.61 -5.71
CA THR A 335 17.83 12.97 -5.92
C THR A 335 17.53 12.08 -4.72
N THR A 336 16.60 12.51 -3.87
CA THR A 336 16.30 11.91 -2.57
C THR A 336 15.91 10.44 -2.78
N THR A 337 16.78 9.56 -2.30
CA THR A 337 16.62 8.11 -2.48
C THR A 337 15.91 7.55 -1.26
N THR A 338 14.61 7.32 -1.37
CA THR A 338 13.79 6.74 -0.29
C THR A 338 13.94 5.22 -0.22
N ILE A 339 13.92 4.64 0.99
CA ILE A 339 14.00 3.18 1.21
C ILE A 339 12.61 2.61 1.45
N GLU A 340 11.93 2.26 0.36
CA GLU A 340 10.58 1.68 0.34
C GLU A 340 10.50 0.28 0.95
N SER A 341 11.61 -0.48 0.91
CA SER A 341 11.59 -1.84 1.43
C SER A 341 12.90 -2.25 2.09
N VAL A 342 12.79 -2.75 3.33
CA VAL A 342 13.91 -3.27 4.12
C VAL A 342 13.61 -4.70 4.55
N THR A 343 14.59 -5.61 4.45
CA THR A 343 14.44 -6.98 4.93
C THR A 343 15.78 -7.58 5.41
N PHE A 344 15.71 -8.47 6.40
CA PHE A 344 16.87 -9.20 6.90
C PHE A 344 17.09 -10.48 6.08
N GLY A 345 18.31 -10.64 5.55
CA GLY A 345 18.74 -11.82 4.82
C GLY A 345 19.52 -12.82 5.67
N ALA A 346 19.51 -14.09 5.25
CA ALA A 346 20.26 -15.16 5.90
C ALA A 346 21.76 -14.82 5.98
N GLY A 347 22.37 -15.06 7.15
CA GLY A 347 23.78 -14.76 7.40
C GLY A 347 24.07 -13.30 7.78
N HIS A 348 23.16 -12.65 8.52
CA HIS A 348 23.28 -11.26 8.98
C HIS A 348 23.36 -10.24 7.84
N LEU A 349 22.61 -10.49 6.76
CA LEU A 349 22.49 -9.56 5.66
C LEU A 349 21.33 -8.60 5.92
N LEU A 350 21.47 -7.38 5.41
CA LEU A 350 20.44 -6.36 5.38
C LEU A 350 20.25 -5.93 3.93
N ILE A 351 19.02 -6.01 3.45
CA ILE A 351 18.65 -5.69 2.08
C ILE A 351 17.78 -4.43 2.12
N CYS A 352 18.17 -3.41 1.38
CA CYS A 352 17.44 -2.15 1.25
C CYS A 352 17.12 -1.92 -0.23
N GLY A 353 15.84 -1.97 -0.60
CA GLY A 353 15.35 -1.60 -1.93
C GLY A 353 14.85 -0.16 -1.92
N THR A 354 15.17 0.60 -2.97
CA THR A 354 14.90 2.04 -3.06
C THR A 354 13.96 2.42 -4.20
N LEU A 355 13.26 3.55 -4.03
CA LEU A 355 12.44 4.15 -5.09
C LEU A 355 13.26 4.56 -6.32
N SER A 356 14.57 4.79 -6.14
CA SER A 356 15.51 5.04 -7.25
C SER A 356 15.95 3.78 -8.01
N GLY A 357 15.40 2.61 -7.67
CA GLY A 357 15.60 1.34 -8.38
C GLY A 357 16.87 0.57 -8.00
N TYR A 358 17.49 0.92 -6.87
CA TYR A 358 18.69 0.26 -6.38
C TYR A 358 18.39 -0.68 -5.21
N ILE A 359 19.11 -1.81 -5.18
CA ILE A 359 19.14 -2.73 -4.03
C ILE A 359 20.53 -2.71 -3.43
N TYR A 360 20.62 -2.35 -2.16
CA TYR A 360 21.86 -2.39 -1.38
C TYR A 360 21.83 -3.60 -0.46
N ILE A 361 22.86 -4.45 -0.58
CA ILE A 361 23.02 -5.65 0.24
C ILE A 361 24.20 -5.40 1.19
N TRP A 362 23.89 -5.17 2.46
CA TRP A 362 24.86 -4.89 3.53
C TRP A 362 25.11 -6.14 4.37
N ASP A 363 26.33 -6.28 4.88
CA ASP A 363 26.66 -7.19 5.98
C ASP A 363 26.62 -6.41 7.31
N ILE A 364 25.73 -6.81 8.22
CA ILE A 364 25.45 -6.05 9.45
C ILE A 364 26.64 -6.06 10.41
N ASN A 365 27.39 -7.17 10.45
CA ASN A 365 28.47 -7.40 11.42
C ASN A 365 29.75 -6.64 11.05
N THR A 366 30.12 -6.69 9.77
CA THR A 366 31.28 -5.99 9.21
C THR A 366 30.98 -4.54 8.83
N LYS A 367 29.70 -4.19 8.70
CA LYS A 367 29.17 -2.92 8.20
C LYS A 367 29.59 -2.57 6.77
N LEU A 368 29.91 -3.59 5.96
CA LEU A 368 30.36 -3.42 4.59
C LEU A 368 29.20 -3.63 3.60
N LEU A 369 29.19 -2.79 2.56
CA LEU A 369 28.36 -2.99 1.37
C LEU A 369 28.91 -4.20 0.60
N ARG A 370 28.12 -5.26 0.47
CA ARG A 370 28.50 -6.47 -0.26
C ARG A 370 28.19 -6.39 -1.75
N SER A 371 27.07 -5.78 -2.10
CA SER A 371 26.63 -5.62 -3.48
C SER A 371 25.63 -4.47 -3.61
N THR A 372 25.64 -3.83 -4.77
CA THR A 372 24.63 -2.88 -5.23
C THR A 372 24.10 -3.36 -6.57
N LEU A 373 22.79 -3.55 -6.66
CA LEU A 373 22.09 -3.96 -7.88
C LEU A 373 21.24 -2.78 -8.36
N ASN A 374 21.20 -2.55 -9.67
CA ASN A 374 20.36 -1.52 -10.28
C ASN A 374 19.34 -2.24 -11.19
N LEU A 375 18.05 -2.06 -10.89
CA LEU A 375 16.94 -2.65 -11.65
C LEU A 375 16.32 -1.67 -12.66
N GLN A 376 16.84 -0.45 -12.74
CA GLN A 376 16.39 0.64 -13.64
C GLN A 376 14.93 1.10 -13.45
N SER A 377 14.23 0.56 -12.45
CA SER A 377 12.87 0.93 -12.06
C SER A 377 12.71 0.89 -10.55
N GLY A 378 11.94 1.84 -10.01
CA GLY A 378 11.73 2.01 -8.57
C GLY A 378 11.17 0.76 -7.90
N ILE A 379 11.70 0.43 -6.73
CA ILE A 379 11.33 -0.79 -6.00
C ILE A 379 10.24 -0.44 -5.00
N VAL A 380 9.11 -1.14 -5.08
CA VAL A 380 7.98 -0.95 -4.16
C VAL A 380 8.04 -1.94 -3.01
N LYS A 381 8.42 -3.20 -3.27
CA LYS A 381 8.42 -4.24 -2.23
C LYS A 381 9.46 -5.33 -2.47
N CYS A 382 10.20 -5.66 -1.43
CA CYS A 382 11.15 -6.76 -1.36
C CYS A 382 10.59 -7.89 -0.47
N LEU A 383 10.42 -9.09 -1.02
CA LEU A 383 10.02 -10.28 -0.28
C LEU A 383 11.13 -11.34 -0.35
N LEU A 384 11.76 -11.61 0.79
CA LEU A 384 12.77 -12.66 0.90
C LEU A 384 12.10 -14.04 1.08
N ASN A 385 12.54 -15.01 0.30
CA ASN A 385 12.20 -16.42 0.44
C ASN A 385 13.36 -17.21 1.09
N GLU A 386 13.11 -18.48 1.44
CA GLU A 386 14.06 -19.35 2.16
C GLU A 386 15.48 -19.30 1.59
N GLY A 387 16.43 -18.99 2.48
CA GLY A 387 17.85 -18.83 2.15
C GLY A 387 18.16 -17.44 1.59
N TYR A 388 18.27 -17.35 0.26
CA TYR A 388 18.96 -16.26 -0.42
C TYR A 388 18.19 -15.70 -1.64
N LEU A 389 16.93 -16.09 -1.79
CA LEU A 389 16.12 -15.76 -2.95
C LEU A 389 15.25 -14.54 -2.64
N LEU A 390 15.49 -13.43 -3.34
CA LEU A 390 14.78 -12.18 -3.16
C LEU A 390 13.84 -11.95 -4.34
N TYR A 391 12.54 -11.79 -4.06
CA TYR A 391 11.54 -11.29 -5.00
C TYR A 391 11.37 -9.78 -4.84
N THR A 392 11.38 -9.05 -5.94
CA THR A 392 11.21 -7.59 -5.93
C THR A 392 10.13 -7.16 -6.91
N ALA A 393 9.16 -6.40 -6.41
CA ALA A 393 8.16 -5.70 -7.23
C ALA A 393 8.67 -4.30 -7.59
N CYS A 394 8.56 -3.96 -8.88
CA CYS A 394 9.02 -2.69 -9.43
C CYS A 394 7.87 -1.89 -10.07
N LEU A 395 8.05 -0.57 -10.17
CA LEU A 395 7.10 0.37 -10.78
C LEU A 395 6.97 0.19 -12.31
N ASP A 396 7.87 -0.57 -12.94
CA ASP A 396 7.76 -0.94 -14.37
C ASP A 396 6.82 -2.13 -14.61
N GLY A 397 6.13 -2.62 -13.58
CA GLY A 397 5.21 -3.75 -13.70
C GLY A 397 5.85 -5.12 -13.63
N HIS A 398 7.16 -5.19 -13.44
CA HIS A 398 7.93 -6.44 -13.47
C HIS A 398 8.20 -6.96 -12.06
N ILE A 399 8.20 -8.29 -11.93
CA ILE A 399 8.69 -8.99 -10.74
C ILE A 399 10.04 -9.60 -11.08
N ARG A 400 11.05 -9.36 -10.24
CA ARG A 400 12.39 -9.91 -10.43
C ARG A 400 12.77 -10.81 -9.26
N LEU A 401 13.33 -11.98 -9.58
CA LEU A 401 13.91 -12.93 -8.64
C LEU A 401 15.42 -12.94 -8.81
N MET A 402 16.16 -12.79 -7.71
CA MET A 402 17.62 -12.76 -7.69
C MET A 402 18.18 -13.52 -6.48
N ASP A 403 19.45 -13.92 -6.59
CA ASP A 403 20.22 -14.50 -5.48
C ASP A 403 21.06 -13.41 -4.78
N ILE A 404 20.75 -13.13 -3.51
CA ILE A 404 21.43 -12.07 -2.73
C ILE A 404 22.90 -12.38 -2.41
N ARG A 405 23.40 -13.59 -2.69
CA ARG A 405 24.78 -13.97 -2.38
C ARG A 405 25.78 -13.44 -3.40
N ASN A 406 25.39 -13.46 -4.67
CA ASN A 406 26.21 -13.05 -5.83
C ASN A 406 25.58 -11.87 -6.60
N GLY A 407 24.31 -11.55 -6.37
CA GLY A 407 23.61 -10.48 -7.07
C GLY A 407 23.09 -10.88 -8.45
N GLU A 408 23.09 -12.17 -8.80
CA GLU A 408 22.65 -12.61 -10.13
C GLU A 408 21.11 -12.60 -10.24
N PRO A 409 20.53 -12.00 -11.31
CA PRO A 409 19.13 -12.17 -11.63
C PRO A 409 18.88 -13.59 -12.14
N LEU A 410 17.87 -14.25 -11.58
CA LEU A 410 17.53 -15.65 -11.86
C LEU A 410 16.30 -15.79 -12.76
N LYS A 411 15.28 -14.95 -12.55
CA LYS A 411 14.09 -14.86 -13.40
C LYS A 411 13.47 -13.46 -13.29
N GLU A 412 12.90 -12.99 -14.38
CA GLU A 412 11.94 -11.89 -14.45
C GLU A 412 10.57 -12.47 -14.84
N TRP A 413 9.49 -11.96 -14.28
CA TRP A 413 8.13 -12.16 -14.77
C TRP A 413 7.63 -10.81 -15.29
N LYS A 414 7.29 -10.78 -16.57
CA LYS A 414 6.68 -9.62 -17.22
C LYS A 414 5.17 -9.64 -17.01
N SER A 415 4.54 -8.47 -17.03
CA SER A 415 3.08 -8.37 -16.84
C SER A 415 2.31 -8.04 -18.12
N GLY A 416 2.93 -7.97 -19.29
CA GLY A 416 2.26 -7.77 -20.59
C GLY A 416 1.28 -6.59 -20.62
N GLY A 417 1.72 -5.46 -20.09
CA GLY A 417 1.07 -4.17 -20.22
C GLY A 417 2.13 -3.10 -20.05
N GLY A 418 2.19 -2.15 -21.00
CA GLY A 418 3.34 -1.27 -21.16
C GLY A 418 3.38 -0.14 -20.13
N GLN A 419 3.46 1.11 -20.61
CA GLN A 419 3.49 2.26 -19.70
C GLN A 419 2.25 2.30 -18.78
N GLY A 420 2.49 2.54 -17.49
CA GLY A 420 1.46 2.64 -16.45
C GLY A 420 1.09 1.32 -15.75
N CYS A 421 1.73 0.19 -16.06
CA CYS A 421 1.49 -1.08 -15.36
C CYS A 421 2.22 -1.17 -14.00
N GLU A 422 2.22 -0.12 -13.19
CA GLU A 422 3.01 -0.07 -11.94
C GLU A 422 2.47 -1.06 -10.89
N ILE A 423 3.36 -1.79 -10.18
CA ILE A 423 2.96 -2.67 -9.07
C ILE A 423 2.85 -1.84 -7.79
N MET A 424 1.67 -1.81 -7.19
CA MET A 424 1.41 -1.09 -5.94
C MET A 424 1.62 -1.97 -4.70
N ASP A 425 1.29 -3.26 -4.77
CA ASP A 425 1.48 -4.21 -3.68
C ASP A 425 1.77 -5.62 -4.21
N MET A 426 2.50 -6.41 -3.42
CA MET A 426 2.92 -7.77 -3.73
C MET A 426 2.79 -8.68 -2.50
N VAL A 427 2.26 -9.89 -2.68
CA VAL A 427 2.15 -10.91 -1.63
C VAL A 427 2.42 -12.30 -2.19
N ILE A 428 3.06 -13.16 -1.39
CA ILE A 428 3.37 -14.55 -1.73
C ILE A 428 2.50 -15.49 -0.89
N THR A 429 2.05 -16.60 -1.47
CA THR A 429 1.40 -17.66 -0.69
C THR A 429 2.36 -18.30 0.29
N LYS A 430 1.83 -18.83 1.41
CA LYS A 430 2.58 -19.55 2.45
C LYS A 430 3.24 -20.82 1.94
N ASP A 431 2.66 -21.47 0.94
CA ASP A 431 3.26 -22.61 0.23
C ASP A 431 4.31 -22.20 -0.81
N LYS A 432 4.46 -20.89 -1.06
CA LYS A 432 5.43 -20.25 -1.95
C LYS A 432 5.30 -20.66 -3.43
N ARG A 433 4.12 -21.14 -3.83
CA ARG A 433 3.80 -21.53 -5.21
C ARG A 433 3.20 -20.42 -6.06
N HIS A 434 2.58 -19.42 -5.42
CA HIS A 434 1.96 -18.32 -6.12
C HIS A 434 2.42 -16.98 -5.53
N LEU A 435 2.62 -16.02 -6.42
CA LEU A 435 2.91 -14.63 -6.09
C LEU A 435 1.83 -13.78 -6.75
N LEU A 436 1.28 -12.84 -6.00
CA LEU A 436 0.22 -11.94 -6.45
C LEU A 436 0.73 -10.51 -6.45
N CYS A 437 0.32 -9.75 -7.45
CA CYS A 437 0.57 -8.32 -7.54
C CYS A 437 -0.73 -7.56 -7.83
N ALA A 438 -0.85 -6.40 -7.18
CA ALA A 438 -1.86 -5.39 -7.42
C ALA A 438 -1.25 -4.27 -8.27
N TYR A 439 -1.97 -3.82 -9.29
CA TYR A 439 -1.48 -2.87 -10.29
C TYR A 439 -2.27 -1.57 -10.30
N MET A 440 -1.64 -0.51 -10.81
CA MET A 440 -2.24 0.82 -10.99
C MET A 440 -3.46 0.82 -11.95
N GLN A 441 -3.54 -0.15 -12.88
CA GLN A 441 -4.57 -0.19 -13.93
C GLN A 441 -5.85 -1.00 -13.57
N GLY A 442 -6.19 -1.13 -12.29
CA GLY A 442 -7.38 -1.90 -11.87
C GLY A 442 -7.25 -3.41 -12.03
N LEU A 443 -6.01 -3.93 -12.13
CA LEU A 443 -5.71 -5.33 -12.38
C LEU A 443 -4.98 -5.95 -11.18
N CYS A 444 -5.41 -7.15 -10.76
CA CYS A 444 -4.54 -8.06 -10.02
C CYS A 444 -4.00 -9.12 -10.99
N ARG A 445 -2.75 -9.56 -10.81
CA ARG A 445 -2.19 -10.74 -11.51
C ARG A 445 -1.69 -11.78 -10.51
N VAL A 446 -1.82 -13.04 -10.89
CA VAL A 446 -1.25 -14.19 -10.16
C VAL A 446 -0.13 -14.79 -11.02
N PHE A 447 1.03 -15.03 -10.43
CA PHE A 447 2.19 -15.63 -11.08
C PHE A 447 2.54 -16.95 -10.41
N LYS A 448 2.88 -17.97 -11.21
CA LYS A 448 3.37 -19.23 -10.67
C LYS A 448 4.87 -19.14 -10.38
N LEU A 449 5.21 -19.42 -9.12
CA LEU A 449 6.56 -19.71 -8.68
C LEU A 449 6.80 -21.22 -8.86
N LYS A 450 7.97 -21.62 -9.38
CA LYS A 450 8.23 -23.02 -9.78
C LYS A 450 8.12 -23.99 -8.60
N GLU A 451 7.62 -25.20 -8.89
CA GLU A 451 7.50 -26.34 -7.95
C GLU A 451 8.84 -26.98 -7.59
#